data_AF-A0A514BP52-F1
#
_entry.id   AF-A0A514BP52-F1
#
_cell.length_a   1.000
_cell.length_b   1.000
_cell.length_c   1.000
_cell.angle_alpha   90.00
_cell.angle_beta   90.00
_cell.angle_gamma   90.00
#
_symmetry.space_group_name_H-M   'P 1'
#
loop_
_entity.id
_entity.type
_entity.pdbx_description
1 polymer ?
#
loop_
_entity_poly.entity_id
_entity_poly.type
_entity_poly.pdbx_seq_one_letter_code
_entity_poly.pdbx_strand_id
1 'polypeptide(L)'
;MKTMMFSAVLLVIVSTPSLAQSSAEGQAIDPVEQEAKERELAYQLAPIKSDMDLRTYLARNRSKDSPLNLLSPGARQRFIQSLVFTNKGLASFDYRDIQIELNATQTYQLLSLFGVQRSTRAIPNLEATTASDMTVMGGGVISLPPDDYPGYECEKAATCRESHGAICIGSNC
;
A
#
# COMPACT_ATOMS: atom_id res chain seq x y z
N MET A 1 -4.42 -50.57 -77.57
CA MET A 1 -4.18 -49.15 -77.93
C MET A 1 -4.28 -48.30 -76.67
N LYS A 2 -3.32 -47.38 -76.48
CA LYS A 2 -3.27 -46.27 -75.50
C LYS A 2 -2.91 -46.57 -74.03
N THR A 3 -1.60 -46.49 -73.77
CA THR A 3 -0.92 -45.66 -72.75
C THR A 3 -1.78 -44.94 -71.70
N MET A 4 -1.36 -45.00 -70.43
CA MET A 4 -0.49 -43.96 -69.83
C MET A 4 -0.05 -44.33 -68.40
N MET A 5 1.26 -44.27 -68.18
CA MET A 5 1.93 -44.08 -66.90
C MET A 5 1.53 -42.73 -66.30
N PHE A 6 1.33 -42.63 -64.98
CA PHE A 6 1.67 -41.42 -64.24
C PHE A 6 2.24 -41.76 -62.86
N SER A 7 3.46 -41.26 -62.67
CA SER A 7 4.34 -41.41 -61.52
C SER A 7 3.82 -40.59 -60.33
N ALA A 8 3.74 -41.21 -59.16
CA ALA A 8 3.40 -40.52 -57.91
C ALA A 8 4.63 -39.77 -57.38
N VAL A 9 4.66 -38.44 -57.59
CA VAL A 9 5.62 -37.56 -56.94
C VAL A 9 5.10 -37.25 -55.54
N LEU A 10 5.78 -37.79 -54.53
CA LEU A 10 5.50 -37.55 -53.11
C LEU A 10 6.03 -36.15 -52.73
N LEU A 11 5.11 -35.20 -52.49
CA LEU A 11 5.42 -33.84 -52.07
C LEU A 11 5.77 -33.83 -50.58
N VAL A 12 7.05 -33.61 -50.24
CA VAL A 12 7.51 -33.44 -48.86
C VAL A 12 7.14 -32.03 -48.40
N ILE A 13 6.19 -31.93 -47.49
CA ILE A 13 5.74 -30.67 -46.87
C ILE A 13 6.75 -30.32 -45.78
N VAL A 14 7.65 -29.38 -46.03
CA VAL A 14 8.60 -28.89 -45.03
C VAL A 14 7.87 -27.86 -44.16
N SER A 15 7.45 -28.27 -42.97
CA SER A 15 6.80 -27.38 -41.99
C SER A 15 7.85 -26.42 -41.41
N THR A 16 7.79 -25.14 -41.75
CA THR A 16 8.56 -24.11 -41.05
C THR A 16 7.89 -23.83 -39.70
N PRO A 17 8.60 -23.94 -38.56
CA PRO A 17 8.06 -23.47 -37.30
C PRO A 17 7.95 -21.94 -37.38
N SER A 18 6.72 -21.44 -37.42
CA SER A 18 6.43 -20.03 -37.22
C SER A 18 6.80 -19.69 -35.77
N LEU A 19 7.91 -18.96 -35.59
CA LEU A 19 8.22 -18.34 -34.31
C LEU A 19 7.12 -17.30 -34.05
N ALA A 20 6.15 -17.69 -33.23
CA ALA A 20 5.15 -16.79 -32.68
C ALA A 20 5.87 -15.74 -31.83
N GLN A 21 6.15 -14.60 -32.44
CA GLN A 21 6.67 -13.41 -31.79
C GLN A 21 5.53 -12.84 -30.94
N SER A 22 5.41 -13.29 -29.69
CA SER A 22 4.55 -12.63 -28.71
C SER A 22 5.19 -11.29 -28.40
N SER A 23 4.68 -10.24 -29.05
CA SER A 23 4.94 -8.86 -28.65
C SER A 23 4.40 -8.69 -27.23
N ALA A 24 5.29 -8.58 -26.26
CA ALA A 24 4.97 -8.03 -24.95
C ALA A 24 4.55 -6.56 -25.16
N GLU A 25 3.27 -6.34 -25.46
CA GLU A 25 2.64 -5.04 -25.26
C GLU A 25 2.71 -4.76 -23.76
N GLY A 26 3.62 -3.87 -23.36
CA GLY A 26 3.62 -3.32 -22.02
C GLY A 26 2.30 -2.58 -21.81
N GLN A 27 1.36 -3.22 -21.12
CA GLN A 27 0.14 -2.56 -20.67
C GLN A 27 0.55 -1.34 -19.83
N ALA A 28 0.15 -0.14 -20.27
CA ALA A 28 0.26 1.05 -19.45
C ALA A 28 -0.53 0.80 -18.16
N ILE A 29 0.17 0.68 -17.03
CA ILE A 29 -0.45 0.41 -15.75
C ILE A 29 -1.20 1.69 -15.32
N ASP A 30 -2.51 1.58 -15.07
CA ASP A 30 -3.29 2.65 -14.47
C ASP A 30 -2.73 2.96 -13.06
N PRO A 31 -2.23 4.17 -12.80
CA PRO A 31 -1.67 4.55 -11.51
C PRO A 31 -2.63 4.37 -10.33
N VAL A 32 -3.93 4.56 -10.55
CA VAL A 32 -4.97 4.37 -9.51
C VAL A 32 -5.10 2.89 -9.16
N GLU A 33 -5.16 2.03 -10.18
CA GLU A 33 -5.24 0.58 -9.99
C GLU A 33 -3.99 0.03 -9.32
N GLN A 34 -2.81 0.54 -9.71
CA GLN A 34 -1.55 0.17 -9.10
C GLN A 34 -1.50 0.56 -7.62
N GLU A 35 -1.94 1.77 -7.27
CA GLU A 35 -2.03 2.18 -5.86
C GLU A 35 -2.98 1.27 -5.07
N ALA A 36 -4.15 0.96 -5.61
CA ALA A 36 -5.11 0.08 -4.95
C ALA A 36 -4.52 -1.31 -4.68
N LYS A 37 -3.79 -1.87 -5.66
CA LYS A 37 -3.08 -3.15 -5.52
C LYS A 37 -1.98 -3.10 -4.46
N GLU A 38 -1.22 -2.01 -4.41
CA GLU A 38 -0.18 -1.81 -3.39
C GLU A 38 -0.77 -1.70 -1.97
N ARG A 39 -1.90 -0.98 -1.82
CA ARG A 39 -2.63 -0.87 -0.54
C ARG A 39 -3.19 -2.22 -0.10
N GLU A 40 -3.79 -2.98 -1.02
CA GLU A 40 -4.29 -4.32 -0.72
C GLU A 40 -3.17 -5.27 -0.27
N LEU A 41 -2.04 -5.28 -0.99
CA LEU A 41 -0.88 -6.09 -0.60
C LEU A 41 -0.34 -5.67 0.78
N ALA A 42 -0.24 -4.36 1.04
CA ALA A 42 0.17 -3.84 2.33
C ALA A 42 -0.75 -4.29 3.47
N TYR A 43 -2.07 -4.21 3.26
CA TYR A 43 -3.05 -4.70 4.21
C TYR A 43 -2.87 -6.20 4.47
N GLN A 44 -2.76 -7.03 3.44
CA GLN A 44 -2.57 -8.48 3.58
C GLN A 44 -1.35 -8.82 4.45
N LEU A 45 -0.24 -8.14 4.24
CA LEU A 45 1.02 -8.34 4.97
C LEU A 45 1.03 -7.73 6.37
N ALA A 46 0.09 -6.82 6.69
CA ALA A 46 0.08 -6.11 7.96
C ALA A 46 -0.21 -7.04 9.16
N PRO A 47 0.54 -6.92 10.27
CA PRO A 47 0.28 -7.71 11.47
C PRO A 47 -0.93 -7.25 12.28
N ILE A 48 -1.40 -6.01 12.11
CA ILE A 48 -2.50 -5.44 12.91
C ILE A 48 -3.62 -4.95 11.98
N LYS A 49 -4.72 -5.70 11.91
CA LYS A 49 -5.89 -5.36 11.08
C LYS A 49 -7.13 -4.99 11.91
N SER A 50 -7.08 -5.23 13.22
CA SER A 50 -8.20 -5.04 14.13
C SER A 50 -7.73 -4.74 15.55
N ASP A 51 -8.65 -4.31 16.42
CA ASP A 51 -8.41 -4.18 17.86
C ASP A 51 -7.93 -5.47 18.52
N MET A 52 -8.40 -6.63 18.05
CA MET A 52 -7.97 -7.91 18.57
C MET A 52 -6.52 -8.20 18.21
N ASP A 53 -6.13 -7.90 16.96
CA ASP A 53 -4.75 -8.05 16.51
C ASP A 53 -3.83 -7.09 17.26
N LEU A 54 -4.28 -5.85 17.50
CA LEU A 54 -3.52 -4.87 18.26
C LEU A 54 -3.24 -5.36 19.69
N ARG A 55 -4.26 -5.85 20.40
CA ARG A 55 -4.07 -6.45 21.73
C ARG A 55 -3.11 -7.62 21.70
N THR A 56 -3.23 -8.49 20.69
CA THR A 56 -2.35 -9.65 20.50
C THR A 56 -0.91 -9.21 20.23
N TYR A 57 -0.73 -8.20 19.36
CA TYR A 57 0.56 -7.64 19.01
C TYR A 57 1.23 -7.03 20.24
N LEU A 58 0.52 -6.21 21.02
CA LEU A 58 1.03 -5.59 22.25
C LEU A 58 1.40 -6.64 23.32
N ALA A 59 0.65 -7.74 23.40
CA ALA A 59 0.96 -8.82 24.34
C ALA A 59 2.24 -9.58 23.98
N ARG A 60 2.49 -9.79 22.68
CA ARG A 60 3.63 -10.58 22.16
C ARG A 60 4.90 -9.76 21.93
N ASN A 61 4.77 -8.51 21.51
CA ASN A 61 5.88 -7.67 21.06
C ASN A 61 6.22 -6.59 22.09
N ARG A 62 6.70 -7.03 23.25
CA ARG A 62 7.20 -6.13 24.31
C ARG A 62 8.67 -5.75 24.16
N SER A 63 9.33 -6.20 23.09
CA SER A 63 10.73 -5.87 22.84
C SER A 63 10.88 -4.37 22.58
N LYS A 64 12.09 -3.84 22.82
CA LYS A 64 12.42 -2.44 22.52
C LYS A 64 12.35 -2.14 21.02
N ASP A 65 12.45 -3.15 20.18
CA ASP A 65 12.56 -2.99 18.72
C ASP A 65 11.20 -2.87 18.00
N SER A 66 10.06 -2.91 18.71
CA SER A 66 8.75 -2.66 18.08
C SER A 66 8.69 -1.23 17.51
N PRO A 67 8.18 -1.03 16.28
CA PRO A 67 7.99 0.32 15.72
C PRO A 67 7.10 1.24 16.57
N LEU A 68 6.22 0.68 17.40
CA LEU A 68 5.44 1.48 18.37
C LEU A 68 6.33 2.20 19.39
N ASN A 69 7.54 1.69 19.66
CA ASN A 69 8.48 2.29 20.60
C ASN A 69 9.35 3.40 20.00
N LEU A 70 9.17 3.70 18.70
CA LEU A 70 9.73 4.92 18.11
C LEU A 70 9.09 6.17 18.73
N LEU A 71 7.82 6.06 19.16
CA LEU A 71 7.14 7.08 19.94
C LEU A 71 7.52 6.98 21.42
N SER A 72 7.59 8.14 22.08
CA SER A 72 7.69 8.25 23.52
C SER A 72 6.51 7.52 24.21
N PRO A 73 6.65 7.05 25.46
CA PRO A 73 5.60 6.27 26.11
C PRO A 73 4.23 6.95 26.13
N GLY A 74 4.19 8.27 26.32
CA GLY A 74 2.96 9.06 26.31
C GLY A 74 2.37 9.25 24.92
N ALA A 75 3.21 9.56 23.92
CA ALA A 75 2.81 9.67 22.52
C ALA A 75 2.27 8.33 21.99
N ARG A 76 2.97 7.23 22.27
CA ARG A 76 2.52 5.87 21.93
C ARG A 76 1.14 5.56 22.50
N GLN A 77 0.89 5.93 23.76
CA GLN A 77 -0.41 5.71 24.38
C GLN A 77 -1.51 6.49 23.67
N ARG A 78 -1.30 7.77 23.37
CA ARG A 78 -2.28 8.61 22.66
C ARG A 78 -2.52 8.13 21.23
N PHE A 79 -1.46 7.78 20.51
CA PHE A 79 -1.56 7.19 19.17
C PHE A 79 -2.42 5.92 19.19
N ILE A 80 -2.14 4.97 20.09
CA ILE A 80 -2.92 3.73 20.24
C ILE A 80 -4.39 4.03 20.57
N GLN A 81 -4.65 4.99 21.46
CA GLN A 81 -6.02 5.38 21.84
C GLN A 81 -6.79 6.09 20.72
N SER A 82 -6.09 6.65 19.73
CA SER A 82 -6.69 7.34 18.58
C SER A 82 -7.08 6.43 17.43
N LEU A 83 -6.67 5.15 17.45
CA LEU A 83 -6.89 4.24 16.34
C LEU A 83 -8.38 3.93 16.17
N VAL A 84 -8.88 4.10 14.95
CA VAL A 84 -10.24 3.71 14.55
C VAL A 84 -10.14 2.56 13.56
N PHE A 85 -10.63 1.38 13.95
CA PHE A 85 -10.70 0.21 13.07
C PHE A 85 -12.10 0.02 12.48
N THR A 86 -12.15 -0.45 11.26
CA THR A 86 -13.37 -0.94 10.58
C THR A 86 -13.16 -2.38 10.12
N ASN A 87 -14.13 -2.95 9.40
CA ASN A 87 -13.96 -4.24 8.74
C ASN A 87 -12.94 -4.23 7.59
N LYS A 88 -12.43 -3.06 7.19
CA LYS A 88 -11.40 -2.89 6.16
C LYS A 88 -10.00 -2.62 6.72
N GLY A 89 -9.83 -2.61 8.04
CA GLY A 89 -8.56 -2.31 8.70
C GLY A 89 -8.56 -0.98 9.44
N LEU A 90 -7.38 -0.37 9.57
CA LEU A 90 -7.26 0.94 10.22
C LEU A 90 -7.87 2.01 9.30
N ALA A 91 -8.87 2.73 9.80
CA ALA A 91 -9.57 3.79 9.07
C ALA A 91 -9.15 5.19 9.51
N SER A 92 -8.69 5.37 10.75
CA SER A 92 -8.16 6.66 11.22
C SER A 92 -7.16 6.53 12.35
N PHE A 93 -6.33 7.56 12.47
CA PHE A 93 -5.40 7.75 13.59
C PHE A 93 -5.03 9.23 13.74
N ASP A 94 -4.60 9.61 14.94
CA ASP A 94 -4.01 10.93 15.22
C ASP A 94 -2.53 10.94 14.86
N TYR A 95 -2.09 11.93 14.07
CA TYR A 95 -0.72 12.06 13.61
C TYR A 95 0.08 13.14 14.33
N ARG A 96 -0.46 13.85 15.32
CA ARG A 96 0.22 15.02 15.92
C ARG A 96 1.51 14.63 16.62
N ASP A 97 1.46 13.56 17.42
CA ASP A 97 2.66 13.05 18.08
C ASP A 97 3.65 12.45 17.07
N ILE A 98 3.15 11.83 15.99
CA ILE A 98 3.99 11.33 14.88
C ILE A 98 4.76 12.49 14.24
N GLN A 99 4.08 13.59 13.93
CA GLN A 99 4.65 14.78 13.32
C GLN A 99 5.72 15.44 14.18
N ILE A 100 5.59 15.34 15.52
CA ILE A 100 6.52 15.94 16.47
C ILE A 100 7.74 15.05 16.70
N GLU A 101 7.55 13.73 16.77
CA GLU A 101 8.58 12.81 17.25
C GLU A 101 9.28 12.00 16.16
N LEU A 102 8.65 11.83 14.98
CA LEU A 102 9.12 10.90 13.95
C LEU A 102 9.44 11.60 12.63
N ASN A 103 10.47 11.10 11.95
CA ASN A 103 10.69 11.39 10.53
C ASN A 103 9.86 10.49 9.60
N ALA A 104 9.91 10.74 8.29
CA ALA A 104 9.14 10.00 7.29
C ALA A 104 9.44 8.49 7.30
N THR A 105 10.70 8.07 7.39
CA THR A 105 11.05 6.64 7.41
C THR A 105 10.52 5.95 8.66
N GLN A 106 10.65 6.58 9.83
CA GLN A 106 10.12 6.06 11.10
C GLN A 106 8.60 5.98 11.10
N THR A 107 7.94 6.99 10.52
CA THR A 107 6.49 7.01 10.35
C THR A 107 6.03 5.89 9.42
N TYR A 108 6.72 5.70 8.30
CA TYR A 108 6.45 4.59 7.39
C TYR A 108 6.56 3.24 8.09
N GLN A 109 7.62 3.05 8.91
CA GLN A 109 7.80 1.83 9.71
C GLN A 109 6.67 1.63 10.72
N LEU A 110 6.29 2.68 11.47
CA LEU A 110 5.18 2.64 12.41
C LEU A 110 3.86 2.25 11.72
N LEU A 111 3.51 2.94 10.62
CA LEU A 111 2.26 2.73 9.90
C LEU A 111 2.21 1.40 9.13
N SER A 112 3.37 0.81 8.81
CA SER A 112 3.44 -0.52 8.19
C SER A 112 2.92 -1.64 9.09
N LEU A 113 2.86 -1.42 10.41
CA LEU A 113 2.20 -2.35 11.33
C LEU A 113 0.71 -2.55 11.01
N PHE A 114 0.09 -1.55 10.37
CA PHE A 114 -1.33 -1.51 10.05
C PHE A 114 -1.61 -1.60 8.55
N GLY A 115 -0.57 -1.69 7.72
CA GLY A 115 -0.70 -1.74 6.25
C GLY A 115 -1.07 -0.40 5.60
N VAL A 116 -0.89 0.72 6.33
CA VAL A 116 -1.30 2.07 5.90
C VAL A 116 -0.11 3.01 5.75
N GLN A 117 1.08 2.47 5.52
CA GLN A 117 2.32 3.25 5.42
C GLN A 117 2.35 4.26 4.26
N ARG A 118 1.50 4.09 3.24
CA ARG A 118 1.27 5.10 2.19
C ARG A 118 0.78 6.44 2.76
N SER A 119 0.00 6.42 3.84
CA SER A 119 -0.53 7.62 4.50
C SER A 119 0.54 8.51 5.12
N THR A 120 1.80 8.03 5.23
CA THR A 120 2.96 8.84 5.62
C THR A 120 3.05 10.15 4.81
N ARG A 121 2.75 10.09 3.51
CA ARG A 121 2.84 11.25 2.60
C ARG A 121 1.75 12.29 2.82
N ALA A 122 0.64 11.89 3.42
CA ALA A 122 -0.50 12.76 3.68
C ALA A 122 -0.35 13.52 5.00
N ILE A 123 0.63 13.15 5.85
CA ILE A 123 0.89 13.86 7.10
C ILE A 123 1.58 15.20 6.78
N PRO A 124 0.96 16.34 7.11
CA PRO A 124 1.52 17.65 6.81
C PRO A 124 2.84 17.85 7.56
N ASN A 125 3.79 18.59 6.97
CA ASN A 125 5.04 19.03 7.62
C ASN A 125 5.85 17.90 8.30
N LEU A 126 5.75 16.65 7.81
CA LEU A 126 6.53 15.55 8.37
C LEU A 126 8.02 15.72 8.03
N GLU A 127 8.90 15.48 9.01
CA GLU A 127 10.34 15.65 8.81
C GLU A 127 10.89 14.65 7.78
N ALA A 128 11.57 15.15 6.76
CA ALA A 128 12.21 14.34 5.73
C ALA A 128 13.56 14.94 5.32
N THR A 129 14.65 14.42 5.89
CA THR A 129 16.00 14.98 5.73
C THR A 129 16.98 14.02 5.06
N THR A 130 16.72 12.71 5.11
CA THR A 130 17.57 11.68 4.49
C THR A 130 17.07 11.27 3.11
N ALA A 131 17.93 10.61 2.31
CA ALA A 131 17.53 10.05 1.02
C ALA A 131 16.40 9.01 1.15
N SER A 132 16.39 8.24 2.23
CA SER A 132 15.30 7.30 2.54
C SER A 132 13.99 8.03 2.83
N ASP A 133 14.02 9.10 3.60
CA ASP A 133 12.83 9.92 3.86
C ASP A 133 12.28 10.54 2.58
N MET A 134 13.16 11.11 1.75
CA MET A 134 12.78 11.66 0.45
C MET A 134 12.20 10.59 -0.48
N THR A 135 12.67 9.35 -0.40
CA THR A 135 12.10 8.22 -1.16
C THR A 135 10.70 7.87 -0.66
N VAL A 136 10.52 7.80 0.66
CA VAL A 136 9.20 7.59 1.29
C VAL A 136 8.23 8.68 0.88
N MET A 137 8.65 9.95 0.89
CA MET A 137 7.82 11.10 0.55
C MET A 137 7.62 11.28 -0.96
N GLY A 138 8.58 10.85 -1.80
CA GLY A 138 8.66 11.17 -3.23
C GLY A 138 8.38 10.01 -4.20
N GLY A 139 8.10 8.80 -3.72
CA GLY A 139 7.87 7.63 -4.58
C GLY A 139 6.55 7.66 -5.37
N GLY A 140 6.48 8.50 -6.41
CA GLY A 140 5.41 8.50 -7.41
C GLY A 140 4.89 9.91 -7.68
N VAL A 141 5.48 10.57 -8.68
CA VAL A 141 5.13 11.88 -9.28
C VAL A 141 3.74 11.92 -9.93
N ILE A 142 2.83 11.03 -9.55
CA ILE A 142 1.46 11.00 -10.04
C ILE A 142 0.62 11.66 -8.95
N SER A 143 0.14 12.86 -9.25
CA SER A 143 -0.85 13.58 -8.45
C SER A 143 -2.17 12.81 -8.51
N LEU A 144 -2.24 11.71 -7.78
CA LEU A 144 -3.47 10.98 -7.56
C LEU A 144 -4.36 11.82 -6.62
N PRO A 145 -5.69 11.79 -6.81
CA PRO A 145 -6.60 12.36 -5.83
C PRO A 145 -6.26 11.79 -4.44
N PRO A 146 -6.24 12.62 -3.39
CA PRO A 146 -5.94 12.14 -2.05
C PRO A 146 -7.00 11.11 -1.63
N ASP A 147 -6.57 9.87 -1.39
CA ASP A 147 -7.40 8.84 -0.75
C ASP A 147 -7.37 8.99 0.79
N ASP A 148 -6.31 9.60 1.33
CA ASP A 148 -6.15 9.86 2.75
C ASP A 148 -6.34 11.35 3.04
N TYR A 149 -7.25 11.69 3.95
CA TYR A 149 -7.71 13.05 4.22
C TYR A 149 -7.13 13.56 5.54
N PRO A 150 -6.01 14.32 5.54
CA PRO A 150 -5.47 14.91 6.76
C PRO A 150 -6.40 16.01 7.30
N GLY A 151 -6.56 16.06 8.62
CA GLY A 151 -7.53 16.94 9.30
C GLY A 151 -8.94 16.34 9.41
N TYR A 152 -9.09 15.05 9.13
CA TYR A 152 -10.36 14.34 9.22
C TYR A 152 -10.19 13.02 9.98
N GLU A 153 -11.29 12.49 10.52
CA GLU A 153 -11.38 11.16 11.08
C GLU A 153 -12.63 10.43 10.57
N CYS A 154 -12.59 9.12 10.59
CA CYS A 154 -13.70 8.27 10.20
C CYS A 154 -14.80 8.29 11.26
N GLU A 155 -16.01 8.70 10.89
CA GLU A 155 -17.18 8.67 11.78
C GLU A 155 -18.03 7.41 11.59
N LYS A 156 -18.23 7.04 10.33
CA LYS A 156 -19.05 5.91 9.89
C LYS A 156 -18.64 5.54 8.47
N ALA A 157 -19.12 4.40 8.00
CA ALA A 157 -18.87 3.90 6.65
C ALA A 157 -18.96 5.02 5.59
N ALA A 158 -17.89 5.18 4.82
CA ALA A 158 -17.72 6.18 3.76
C ALA A 158 -17.95 7.64 4.21
N THR A 159 -17.76 7.97 5.49
CA THR A 159 -17.94 9.33 6.01
C THR A 159 -16.78 9.76 6.90
N CYS A 160 -15.96 10.68 6.37
CA CYS A 160 -14.96 11.39 7.13
C CYS A 160 -15.56 12.69 7.72
N ARG A 161 -15.33 12.97 9.00
CA ARG A 161 -15.67 14.25 9.65
C ARG A 161 -14.40 15.03 9.97
N GLU A 162 -14.48 16.35 10.06
CA GLU A 162 -13.33 17.17 10.45
C GLU A 162 -12.85 16.79 11.87
N SER A 163 -11.53 16.62 12.01
CA SER A 163 -10.87 16.32 13.26
C SER A 163 -9.41 16.74 13.20
N HIS A 164 -9.06 17.77 13.97
CA HIS A 164 -7.77 18.45 13.84
C HIS A 164 -6.62 17.53 14.27
N GLY A 165 -5.70 17.24 13.35
CA GLY A 165 -4.55 16.38 13.60
C GLY A 165 -4.80 14.88 13.44
N ALA A 166 -5.99 14.49 12.95
CA ALA A 166 -6.30 13.11 12.57
C ALA A 166 -6.24 12.94 11.04
N ILE A 167 -6.09 11.70 10.59
CA ILE A 167 -6.25 11.34 9.18
C ILE A 167 -7.37 10.32 8.99
N CYS A 168 -8.20 10.55 7.98
CA CYS A 168 -9.23 9.60 7.53
C CYS A 168 -8.72 8.88 6.30
N ILE A 169 -8.61 7.55 6.35
CA ILE A 169 -8.19 6.71 5.23
C ILE A 169 -9.46 6.34 4.45
N GLY A 170 -9.66 7.01 3.30
CA GLY A 170 -10.90 6.95 2.52
C GLY A 170 -11.28 5.54 2.12
N SER A 171 -10.31 4.74 1.64
CA SER A 171 -10.53 3.34 1.28
C SER A 171 -11.08 2.50 2.44
N ASN A 172 -10.75 2.85 3.68
CA ASN A 172 -10.97 2.03 4.87
C ASN A 172 -12.15 2.50 5.76
N CYS A 173 -12.68 3.72 5.57
CA CYS A 173 -13.68 4.31 6.47
C CYS A 173 -15.12 3.73 6.38
#